data_AF-A0A318ZRW4-F1
#
_entry.id   AF-A0A318ZRW4-F1
#
_cell.length_a   1.000
_cell.length_b   1.000
_cell.length_c   1.000
_cell.angle_alpha   90.00
_cell.angle_beta   90.00
_cell.angle_gamma   90.00
#
_symmetry.space_group_name_H-M   'P 1'
#
loop_
_entity.id
_entity.type
_entity.pdbx_description
1 polymer ?
#
loop_
_entity_poly.entity_id
_entity_poly.type
_entity_poly.pdbx_seq_one_letter_code
_entity_poly.pdbx_strand_id
1 'polypeptide(L)'
;MVDMSHYEREENLAKTSTLRAWCHGRGIAVEAETGRIAGGEDGMVGTGGLAGILTQAEDVEQFLDAGVDFLAPQRGDSARQFWAERSRTRHESVGR
;
A
#
# COMPACT_ATOMS: atom_id res chain seq x y z
N MET A 1 -9.50 -5.40 3.93
CA MET A 1 -8.23 -4.68 4.11
C MET A 1 -7.29 -5.54 4.94
N VAL A 2 -6.06 -5.73 4.46
CA VAL A 2 -4.95 -6.34 5.19
C VAL A 2 -4.03 -5.19 5.56
N ASP A 3 -4.16 -4.72 6.80
CA ASP A 3 -3.28 -3.70 7.34
C ASP A 3 -2.10 -4.36 8.08
N MET A 4 -0.92 -4.17 7.52
CA MET A 4 0.35 -4.59 8.09
C MET A 4 1.31 -3.39 8.22
N SER A 5 0.77 -2.16 8.22
CA SER A 5 1.51 -0.90 8.26
C SER A 5 2.32 -0.68 9.54
N HIS A 6 1.97 -1.35 10.63
CA HIS A 6 2.72 -1.32 11.88
C HIS A 6 4.06 -2.07 11.79
N TYR A 7 4.27 -2.88 10.75
CA TYR A 7 5.57 -3.49 10.43
C TYR A 7 6.41 -2.57 9.54
N GLU A 8 7.69 -2.91 9.38
CA GLU A 8 8.55 -2.27 8.39
C GLU A 8 8.20 -2.76 6.97
N ARG A 9 8.60 -2.00 5.95
CA ARG A 9 8.17 -2.18 4.56
C ARG A 9 8.26 -3.62 4.04
N GLU A 10 9.41 -4.27 4.19
CA GLU A 10 9.63 -5.64 3.69
C GLU A 10 8.73 -6.65 4.42
N GLU A 11 8.55 -6.48 5.73
CA GLU A 11 7.71 -7.37 6.53
C GLU A 11 6.22 -7.15 6.23
N ASN A 12 5.81 -5.90 6.02
CA ASN A 12 4.47 -5.55 5.55
C ASN A 12 4.19 -6.27 4.21
N LEU A 13 5.07 -6.12 3.22
CA LEU A 13 4.91 -6.75 1.90
C LEU A 13 4.81 -8.28 2.02
N ALA A 14 5.70 -8.91 2.80
CA ALA A 14 5.74 -10.36 2.95
C ALA A 14 4.47 -10.92 3.62
N LYS A 15 3.99 -10.27 4.69
CA LYS A 15 2.76 -10.69 5.38
C LYS A 15 1.52 -10.43 4.53
N THR A 16 1.46 -9.28 3.87
CA THR A 16 0.38 -8.93 2.96
C THR A 16 0.30 -9.93 1.81
N SER A 17 1.43 -10.31 1.20
CA SER A 17 1.49 -11.33 0.15
C SER A 17 0.96 -12.68 0.62
N THR A 18 1.33 -13.08 1.84
CA THR A 18 0.86 -14.34 2.46
C THR A 18 -0.64 -14.34 2.67
N LEU A 19 -1.19 -13.27 3.26
CA LEU A 19 -2.63 -13.15 3.50
C LEU A 19 -3.42 -12.98 2.21
N ARG A 20 -2.87 -12.25 1.24
CA ARG A 20 -3.41 -12.11 -0.10
C ARG A 20 -3.61 -13.48 -0.74
N ALA A 21 -2.61 -14.35 -0.72
CA ALA A 21 -2.74 -15.70 -1.27
C ALA A 21 -3.88 -16.49 -0.58
N TRP A 22 -3.99 -16.38 0.74
CA TRP A 22 -5.06 -17.03 1.51
C TRP A 22 -6.46 -16.49 1.17
N CYS A 23 -6.60 -15.17 1.01
CA CYS A 23 -7.85 -14.49 0.64
C CYS A 23 -8.26 -14.81 -0.80
N HIS A 24 -7.33 -14.76 -1.75
CA HIS A 24 -7.61 -15.04 -3.16
C HIS A 24 -8.02 -16.51 -3.37
N GLY A 25 -7.45 -17.44 -2.60
CA GLY A 25 -7.92 -18.83 -2.57
C GLY A 25 -9.38 -19.01 -2.15
N ARG A 26 -10.03 -17.94 -1.66
CA ARG A 26 -11.45 -17.89 -1.24
C ARG A 26 -12.27 -16.90 -2.06
N GLY A 27 -11.70 -16.30 -3.11
CA GLY A 27 -12.37 -15.27 -3.90
C GLY A 27 -12.60 -13.95 -3.15
N ILE A 28 -11.78 -13.67 -2.13
CA ILE A 28 -11.85 -12.43 -1.35
C ILE A 28 -10.80 -11.44 -1.88
N ALA A 29 -11.24 -10.25 -2.26
CA ALA A 29 -10.36 -9.16 -2.68
C ALA A 29 -9.55 -8.59 -1.51
N VAL A 30 -8.35 -8.11 -1.79
CA VAL A 30 -7.42 -7.56 -0.81
C VAL A 30 -7.02 -6.13 -1.14
N GLU A 31 -7.29 -5.26 -0.18
CA GLU A 31 -6.72 -3.92 -0.08
C GLU A 31 -5.55 -3.93 0.91
N ALA A 32 -4.43 -3.32 0.56
CA ALA A 32 -3.22 -3.26 1.39
C ALA A 32 -2.82 -1.81 1.75
N GLU A 33 -2.38 -1.59 2.99
CA GLU A 33 -1.86 -0.30 3.43
C GLU A 33 -0.34 -0.22 3.25
N THR A 34 0.14 0.77 2.46
CA THR A 34 1.54 0.87 2.02
C THR A 34 2.33 1.95 2.74
N GLY A 35 1.89 2.36 3.92
CA GLY A 35 2.52 3.36 4.78
C GLY A 35 1.91 3.27 6.17
N ARG A 36 2.38 4.09 7.12
CA ARG A 36 1.94 4.04 8.53
C ARG A 36 1.36 5.38 8.95
N ILE A 37 0.16 5.37 9.50
CA ILE A 37 -0.46 6.53 10.16
C ILE A 37 0.23 6.78 11.51
N ALA A 38 0.70 8.01 11.74
CA ALA A 38 1.21 8.42 13.04
C ALA A 38 0.06 8.64 14.03
N GLY A 39 0.18 8.12 15.25
CA GLY A 39 -0.83 8.32 16.30
C GLY A 39 -1.90 7.22 16.40
N GLY A 40 -1.88 6.25 15.48
CA GLY A 40 -2.83 5.13 15.46
C GLY A 40 -4.20 5.49 14.93
N GLU A 41 -5.07 4.47 14.91
CA GLU A 41 -6.45 4.57 14.42
C GLU A 41 -7.45 4.35 15.57
N ASP A 42 -8.69 4.80 15.38
CA ASP A 42 -9.74 4.63 16.38
C ASP A 42 -10.00 3.14 16.67
N GLY A 43 -9.96 2.76 17.94
CA GLY A 43 -10.09 1.37 18.38
C GLY A 43 -8.83 0.50 18.31
N MET A 44 -7.70 1.01 17.80
CA MET A 44 -6.40 0.33 17.88
C MET A 44 -5.49 0.94 18.94
N VAL A 45 -4.64 0.11 19.55
CA VAL A 45 -3.54 0.62 20.37
C VAL A 45 -2.67 1.47 19.45
N GLY A 46 -2.55 2.75 19.75
CA GLY A 46 -1.78 3.67 18.92
C GLY A 46 -0.37 3.15 18.66
N THR A 47 0.29 3.64 17.61
CA THR A 47 1.59 3.15 17.15
C THR A 47 2.75 3.35 18.15
N GLY A 48 2.48 3.63 19.42
CA GLY A 48 3.47 3.68 20.49
C GLY A 48 4.51 4.79 20.35
N GLY A 49 4.22 5.82 19.54
CA GLY A 49 5.18 6.87 19.20
C GLY A 49 6.04 6.56 17.97
N LEU A 50 5.77 5.46 17.24
CA LEU A 50 6.40 5.22 15.94
C LEU A 50 6.06 6.38 14.98
N ALA A 51 7.09 6.86 14.28
CA ALA A 51 6.93 7.86 13.25
C ALA A 51 6.05 7.33 12.10
N GLY A 52 5.29 8.23 11.48
CA GLY A 52 4.55 7.91 10.28
C GLY A 52 5.49 7.52 9.14
N ILE A 53 5.13 6.50 8.38
CA ILE A 53 5.87 6.05 7.20
C ILE A 53 5.07 6.49 5.98
N LEU A 54 5.66 7.36 5.18
CA LEU A 54 5.06 7.78 3.91
C LEU A 54 5.27 6.71 2.85
N THR A 55 4.22 6.43 2.07
CA THR A 55 4.29 5.54 0.91
C THR A 55 5.25 6.11 -0.14
N GLN A 56 6.18 5.28 -0.62
CA GLN A 56 7.07 5.61 -1.73
C GLN A 56 6.56 4.96 -3.03
N ALA A 57 7.06 5.46 -4.16
CA ALA A 57 6.77 4.88 -5.47
C ALA A 57 7.11 3.39 -5.56
N GLU A 58 8.28 3.01 -5.03
CA GLU A 58 8.75 1.62 -4.99
C GLU A 58 7.81 0.72 -4.18
N ASP A 59 7.27 1.21 -3.06
CA ASP A 59 6.30 0.48 -2.25
C ASP A 59 5.04 0.17 -3.08
N VAL A 60 4.56 1.15 -3.85
CA VAL A 60 3.37 0.97 -4.68
C VAL A 60 3.58 -0.13 -5.73
N GLU A 61 4.70 -0.10 -6.47
CA GLU A 61 4.97 -1.10 -7.49
C GLU A 61 5.13 -2.50 -6.88
N GLN A 62 5.85 -2.62 -5.77
CA GLN A 62 6.04 -3.92 -5.11
C GLN A 62 4.71 -4.54 -4.65
N PHE A 63 3.79 -3.75 -4.11
CA PHE A 63 2.49 -4.27 -3.68
C PHE A 63 1.56 -4.60 -4.86
N LEU A 64 1.63 -3.85 -5.96
CA LEU A 64 0.91 -4.19 -7.20
C LEU A 64 1.47 -5.48 -7.81
N ASP A 65 2.78 -5.67 -7.83
CA ASP A 65 3.44 -6.88 -8.31
C ASP A 65 3.12 -8.09 -7.42
N ALA A 66 2.95 -7.87 -6.10
CA ALA A 66 2.41 -8.88 -5.17
C ALA A 66 0.93 -9.23 -5.43
N GLY A 67 0.26 -8.45 -6.28
CA GLY A 67 -1.06 -8.75 -6.83
C GLY A 67 -2.21 -8.41 -5.90
N VAL A 68 -2.09 -7.40 -5.04
CA VAL A 68 -3.22 -6.85 -4.28
C VAL A 68 -4.18 -6.11 -5.23
N ASP A 69 -5.46 -6.04 -4.88
CA ASP A 69 -6.49 -5.44 -5.73
C ASP A 69 -6.58 -3.93 -5.55
N PHE A 70 -6.34 -3.46 -4.32
CA PHE A 70 -6.41 -2.05 -3.94
C PHE A 70 -5.26 -1.66 -3.03
N LEU A 71 -4.94 -0.36 -3.03
CA LEU A 71 -3.90 0.22 -2.18
C LEU A 71 -4.49 1.37 -1.36
N ALA A 72 -4.13 1.40 -0.08
CA ALA A 72 -4.34 2.50 0.84
C ALA A 72 -2.97 3.18 1.11
N PRO A 73 -2.56 4.16 0.30
CA PRO A 73 -1.27 4.83 0.46
C PRO A 73 -1.32 5.92 1.54
N GLN A 74 -0.29 5.98 2.37
CA GLN A 74 -0.11 7.09 3.30
C GLN A 74 0.36 8.33 2.54
N ARG A 75 -0.50 9.36 2.51
CA ARG A 75 -0.34 10.52 1.64
C ARG A 75 0.90 11.35 1.99
N GLY A 76 1.83 11.43 1.03
CA GLY A 76 2.99 12.33 1.03
C GLY A 76 3.33 12.78 -0.41
N ASP A 77 4.33 13.65 -0.56
CA ASP A 77 4.71 14.19 -1.87
C ASP A 77 5.15 13.11 -2.86
N SER A 78 5.86 12.07 -2.39
CA SER A 78 6.27 10.91 -3.22
C SER A 78 5.08 10.18 -3.85
N ALA A 79 4.04 9.87 -3.05
CA ALA A 79 2.84 9.22 -3.55
C ALA A 79 2.13 10.11 -4.58
N ARG A 80 2.09 11.43 -4.36
CA ARG A 80 1.48 12.38 -5.30
C ARG A 80 2.21 12.40 -6.65
N GLN A 81 3.54 12.45 -6.63
CA GLN A 81 4.35 12.46 -7.86
C GLN A 81 4.17 11.16 -8.64
N PHE A 82 4.20 10.01 -7.97
CA PHE A 82 3.99 8.71 -8.59
C PHE A 82 2.66 8.65 -9.38
N TRP A 83 1.55 9.04 -8.75
CA TRP A 83 0.24 9.03 -9.40
C TRP A 83 0.14 10.05 -10.55
N ALA A 84 0.81 11.19 -10.44
CA ALA A 84 0.85 12.18 -11.52
C ALA A 84 1.60 11.66 -12.76
N GLU A 85 2.70 10.96 -12.54
CA GLU A 85 3.53 10.39 -13.61
C GLU A 85 2.82 9.25 -14.33
N ARG A 86 2.25 8.28 -13.59
CA ARG A 86 1.45 7.19 -14.18
C ARG A 86 0.24 7.69 -14.97
N SER A 87 -0.40 8.75 -14.50
CA SER A 87 -1.55 9.36 -15.19
C SER A 87 -1.16 10.02 -16.53
N ARG A 88 0.08 10.53 -16.64
CA ARG A 88 0.64 11.03 -17.90
C ARG A 88 0.97 9.90 -18.86
N THR A 89 1.62 8.82 -18.41
CA THR A 89 1.99 7.68 -19.28
C THR A 89 0.78 6.95 -19.85
N ARG A 90 -0.35 6.90 -19.09
CA ARG A 90 -1.63 6.36 -19.60
C ARG A 90 -2.25 7.20 -20.72
N HIS A 91 -2.06 8.52 -20.72
CA HIS A 91 -2.56 9.37 -21.81
C HIS A 91 -1.75 9.21 -23.10
N GLU A 92 -0.44 8.95 -23.00
CA GLU A 92 0.42 8.73 -24.17
C GLU A 92 0.24 7.34 -24.82
N SER A 93 -0.22 6.35 -24.07
CA SER A 93 -0.38 4.96 -24.53
C SER A 93 -1.76 4.64 -25.12
N VAL A 94 -2.79 5.47 -24.88
CA VAL A 94 -4.14 5.33 -25.47
C VAL A 94 -4.29 6.14 -26.78
N GLY A 95 -3.22 6.84 -27.20
CA GLY A 95 -3.17 7.63 -28.44
C GLY A 95 -2.56 6.94 -29.65
N ARG A 96 -2.44 5.60 -29.67
CA ARG A 96 -2.00 4.82 -30.85
C ARG A 96 -3.00 3.74 -31.20
#